data_AF-A0A7K2KMV1-F1
#
_entry.id   AF-A0A7K2KMV1-F1
#
_cell.length_a   1.000
_cell.length_b   1.000
_cell.length_c   1.000
_cell.angle_alpha   90.00
_cell.angle_beta   90.00
_cell.angle_gamma   90.00
#
_symmetry.space_group_name_H-M   'P 1'
#
loop_
_entity.id
_entity.type
_entity.pdbx_description
1 polymer ?
#
loop_
_entity_poly.entity_id
_entity_poly.type
_entity_poly.pdbx_seq_one_letter_code
_entity_poly.pdbx_strand_id
1 'polypeptide(L)'
;MSEPTGAARRRGPFKVGDQVQLTDPKGRHYTFTLEEGKNFHTHKGSFPHDELIGAPEGSVVRTTGNVAYLALRPLLPDYVLSMPRGAAVVYPKDAGQILAFADIFPGARVVEAGVGSGSLSSFLLRAIGDSGMLHSYERREDFAEIAKGNVERYFGGPHPAWQLTVGDLQDNLSDTDVDRVI
;
A
#
# COMPACT_ATOMS: atom_id res chain seq x y z
N MET A 1 9.95 -22.28 0.42
CA MET A 1 9.76 -20.91 -0.12
C MET A 1 9.02 -20.13 0.94
N SER A 2 9.55 -18.97 1.36
CA SER A 2 8.84 -18.07 2.28
C SER A 2 7.56 -17.55 1.63
N GLU A 3 6.57 -17.19 2.45
CA GLU A 3 5.35 -16.54 1.95
C GLU A 3 5.71 -15.15 1.38
N PRO A 4 5.19 -14.74 0.21
CA PRO A 4 5.49 -13.44 -0.36
C PRO A 4 5.13 -12.28 0.57
N THR A 5 5.95 -11.24 0.61
CA THR A 5 5.73 -10.08 1.49
C THR A 5 4.33 -9.49 1.35
N GLY A 6 3.63 -9.35 2.48
CA GLY A 6 2.27 -8.84 2.55
C GLY A 6 1.16 -9.82 2.13
N ALA A 7 1.47 -11.02 1.61
CA ALA A 7 0.44 -11.99 1.23
C ALA A 7 -0.39 -12.48 2.43
N ALA A 8 0.25 -12.65 3.59
CA ALA A 8 -0.40 -13.07 4.83
C ALA A 8 -1.50 -12.11 5.31
N ARG A 9 -1.41 -10.83 4.91
CA ARG A 9 -2.40 -9.78 5.22
C ARG A 9 -3.52 -9.66 4.18
N ARG A 10 -3.50 -10.48 3.13
CA ARG A 10 -4.47 -10.43 2.01
C ARG A 10 -5.41 -11.63 1.97
N ARG A 11 -5.36 -12.51 2.97
CA ARG A 11 -6.12 -13.77 2.99
C ARG A 11 -6.55 -14.11 4.41
N GLY A 12 -7.61 -14.91 4.50
CA GLY A 12 -8.16 -15.37 5.77
C GLY A 12 -8.90 -14.28 6.54
N PRO A 13 -9.25 -14.55 7.81
CA PRO A 13 -9.91 -13.58 8.67
C PRO A 13 -9.10 -12.31 8.86
N PHE A 14 -9.76 -11.19 9.18
CA PHE A 14 -9.09 -9.95 9.52
C PHE A 14 -8.25 -10.10 10.79
N LYS A 15 -7.09 -9.43 10.81
CA LYS A 15 -6.17 -9.41 11.95
C LYS A 15 -5.82 -7.97 12.33
N VAL A 16 -5.31 -7.80 13.55
CA VAL A 16 -4.70 -6.54 13.98
C VAL A 16 -3.61 -6.13 12.99
N GLY A 17 -3.62 -4.86 12.59
CA GLY A 17 -2.73 -4.29 11.60
C GLY A 17 -3.21 -4.38 10.15
N ASP A 18 -4.24 -5.19 9.84
CA ASP A 18 -4.79 -5.24 8.47
C ASP A 18 -5.36 -3.88 8.07
N GLN A 19 -5.18 -3.53 6.79
CA GLN A 19 -5.92 -2.43 6.18
C GLN A 19 -7.33 -2.92 5.85
N VAL A 20 -8.33 -2.13 6.24
CA VAL A 20 -9.74 -2.38 5.94
C VAL A 20 -10.31 -1.20 5.17
N GLN A 21 -11.01 -1.50 4.10
CA GLN A 21 -11.84 -0.58 3.34
C GLN A 21 -13.31 -0.90 3.59
N LEU A 22 -14.01 0.07 4.20
CA LEU A 22 -15.45 0.01 4.38
C LEU A 22 -16.14 0.64 3.19
N THR A 23 -17.21 0.00 2.72
CA THR A 23 -18.10 0.57 1.71
C THR A 23 -19.49 0.80 2.31
N ASP A 24 -19.95 2.05 2.29
CA ASP A 24 -21.28 2.42 2.77
C ASP A 24 -22.36 2.15 1.69
N PRO A 25 -23.67 2.24 2.03
CA PRO A 25 -24.75 1.97 1.06
C PRO A 25 -24.81 2.94 -0.12
N LYS A 26 -24.09 4.06 -0.06
CA LYS A 26 -23.92 5.02 -1.17
C LYS A 26 -22.65 4.75 -1.99
N GLY A 27 -21.94 3.66 -1.71
CA GLY A 27 -20.70 3.30 -2.39
C GLY A 27 -19.49 4.12 -1.94
N ARG A 28 -19.56 4.84 -0.82
CA ARG A 28 -18.42 5.63 -0.33
C ARG A 28 -17.43 4.73 0.41
N HIS A 29 -16.15 4.93 0.13
CA HIS A 29 -15.06 4.14 0.70
C HIS A 29 -14.37 4.86 1.87
N TYR A 30 -14.02 4.09 2.90
CA TYR A 30 -13.27 4.55 4.05
C TYR A 30 -12.18 3.53 4.37
N THR A 31 -10.92 3.94 4.36
CA THR A 31 -9.78 3.06 4.65
C THR A 31 -9.21 3.36 6.02
N PHE A 32 -8.91 2.33 6.81
CA PHE A 32 -8.28 2.45 8.12
C PHE A 32 -7.48 1.19 8.47
N THR A 33 -6.67 1.28 9.52
CA THR A 33 -5.90 0.14 10.08
C THR A 33 -6.66 -0.47 11.24
N LEU A 34 -6.82 -1.79 11.26
CA LEU A 34 -7.39 -2.49 12.42
C LEU A 34 -6.43 -2.44 13.61
N GLU A 35 -6.98 -2.12 14.75
CA GLU A 35 -6.27 -1.96 16.02
C GLU A 35 -7.20 -2.43 17.13
N GLU A 36 -6.71 -3.32 17.99
CA GLU A 36 -7.47 -3.88 19.11
C GLU A 36 -7.96 -2.78 20.08
N GLY A 37 -9.21 -2.88 20.54
CA GLY A 37 -9.82 -1.94 21.48
C GLY A 37 -10.08 -0.53 20.93
N LYS A 38 -9.78 -0.26 19.65
CA LYS A 38 -10.11 1.01 18.99
C LYS A 38 -11.49 0.99 18.34
N ASN A 39 -11.99 2.18 18.02
CA ASN A 39 -13.28 2.38 17.37
C ASN A 39 -13.11 3.13 16.05
N PHE A 40 -13.81 2.68 15.02
CA PHE A 40 -13.98 3.42 13.78
C PHE A 40 -15.11 4.43 13.95
N HIS A 41 -14.91 5.67 13.52
CA HIS A 41 -15.86 6.77 13.71
C HIS A 41 -16.24 7.44 12.41
N THR A 42 -17.54 7.77 12.28
CA THR A 42 -18.07 8.57 11.18
C THR A 42 -19.14 9.53 11.69
N HIS A 43 -19.59 10.43 10.82
CA HIS A 43 -20.80 11.24 11.04
C HIS A 43 -22.08 10.41 11.25
N LYS A 44 -22.05 9.09 11.02
CA LYS A 44 -23.18 8.16 11.16
C LYS A 44 -23.02 7.22 12.36
N GLY A 45 -22.18 7.58 13.33
CA GLY A 45 -21.86 6.76 14.49
C GLY A 45 -20.54 6.00 14.34
N SER A 46 -20.34 5.03 15.24
CA SER A 46 -19.09 4.27 15.38
C SER A 46 -19.35 2.77 15.56
N PHE A 47 -18.30 1.97 15.41
CA PHE A 47 -18.27 0.55 15.81
C PHE A 47 -16.83 0.18 16.27
N PRO A 48 -16.67 -0.78 17.20
CA PRO A 48 -15.36 -1.24 17.64
C PRO A 48 -14.66 -2.10 16.59
N HIS A 49 -13.36 -1.91 16.43
CA HIS A 49 -12.53 -2.69 15.51
C HIS A 49 -12.60 -4.19 15.81
N ASP A 50 -12.80 -4.55 17.08
CA ASP A 50 -12.93 -5.93 17.55
C ASP A 50 -14.11 -6.69 16.92
N GLU A 51 -15.13 -6.00 16.37
CA GLU A 51 -16.19 -6.64 15.58
C GLU A 51 -15.68 -7.22 14.25
N LEU A 52 -14.57 -6.69 13.73
CA LEU A 52 -13.94 -7.18 12.50
C LEU A 52 -12.80 -8.14 12.77
N ILE A 53 -12.07 -8.00 13.88
CA ILE A 53 -10.92 -8.85 14.19
C ILE A 53 -11.39 -10.31 14.32
N GLY A 54 -10.81 -11.21 13.51
CA GLY A 54 -11.20 -12.61 13.43
C GLY A 54 -12.42 -12.90 12.53
N ALA A 55 -13.11 -11.87 12.04
CA ALA A 55 -14.21 -12.02 11.08
C ALA A 55 -13.67 -12.28 9.66
N PRO A 56 -14.41 -13.01 8.81
CA PRO A 56 -14.03 -13.19 7.42
C PRO A 56 -14.16 -11.87 6.62
N GLU A 57 -13.38 -11.76 5.56
CA GLU A 57 -13.54 -10.68 4.60
C GLU A 57 -14.93 -10.73 3.93
N GLY A 58 -15.52 -9.56 3.68
CA GLY A 58 -16.91 -9.44 3.22
C GLY A 58 -17.94 -9.40 4.35
N SER A 59 -17.50 -9.35 5.61
CA SER A 59 -18.37 -9.13 6.76
C SER A 59 -19.03 -7.75 6.71
N VAL A 60 -20.26 -7.67 7.24
CA VAL A 60 -21.00 -6.41 7.38
C VAL A 60 -21.05 -6.02 8.84
N VAL A 61 -20.59 -4.82 9.14
CA VAL A 61 -20.67 -4.19 10.47
C VAL A 61 -21.68 -3.06 10.45
N ARG A 62 -22.28 -2.76 11.61
CA ARG A 62 -23.27 -1.68 11.75
C ARG A 62 -22.77 -0.66 12.77
N THR A 63 -22.82 0.60 12.41
CA THR A 63 -22.53 1.67 13.37
C THR A 63 -23.63 1.77 14.43
N THR A 64 -23.36 2.48 15.51
CA THR A 64 -24.37 2.90 16.51
C THR A 64 -25.55 3.66 15.91
N GLY A 65 -25.37 4.32 14.75
CA GLY A 65 -26.44 4.92 13.96
C GLY A 65 -27.20 3.95 13.04
N ASN A 66 -27.00 2.64 13.20
CA ASN A 66 -27.59 1.54 12.42
C ASN A 66 -27.29 1.58 10.91
N VAL A 67 -26.14 2.14 10.52
CA VAL A 67 -25.70 2.17 9.12
C VAL A 67 -24.77 1.00 8.87
N ALA A 68 -25.12 0.17 7.87
CA ALA A 68 -24.34 -0.99 7.47
C ALA A 68 -23.15 -0.59 6.59
N TYR A 69 -22.00 -1.21 6.85
CA TYR A 69 -20.78 -1.09 6.05
C TYR A 69 -20.26 -2.47 5.68
N LEU A 70 -19.95 -2.69 4.40
CA LEU A 70 -19.25 -3.87 3.93
C LEU A 70 -17.74 -3.69 4.16
N ALA A 71 -17.11 -4.61 4.89
CA ALA A 71 -15.68 -4.59 5.16
C ALA A 71 -14.92 -5.52 4.22
N LEU A 72 -13.99 -4.95 3.45
CA LEU A 72 -13.06 -5.66 2.56
C LEU A 72 -11.64 -5.18 2.84
N ARG A 73 -10.62 -5.91 2.37
CA ARG A 73 -9.26 -5.37 2.28
C ARG A 73 -9.16 -4.50 1.03
N PRO A 74 -8.48 -3.34 1.10
CA PRO A 74 -8.33 -2.49 -0.07
C PRO A 74 -7.50 -3.20 -1.13
N LEU A 75 -7.91 -3.08 -2.40
CA LEU A 75 -7.03 -3.40 -3.50
C LEU A 75 -5.91 -2.35 -3.55
N LEU A 76 -4.78 -2.68 -4.19
CA LEU A 76 -3.70 -1.69 -4.34
C LEU A 76 -4.18 -0.38 -5.00
N PRO A 77 -5.00 -0.41 -6.08
CA PRO A 77 -5.58 0.81 -6.65
C PRO A 77 -6.38 1.64 -5.65
N ASP A 78 -7.13 1.02 -4.75
CA ASP A 78 -7.92 1.73 -3.74
C ASP A 78 -7.01 2.29 -2.64
N TYR A 79 -6.03 1.50 -2.20
CA TYR A 79 -5.08 1.89 -1.17
C TYR A 79 -4.34 3.17 -1.56
N VAL A 80 -3.74 3.21 -2.76
CA VAL A 80 -2.96 4.39 -3.21
C VAL A 80 -3.80 5.65 -3.37
N LEU A 81 -5.12 5.52 -3.56
CA LEU A 81 -6.04 6.65 -3.60
C LEU A 81 -6.35 7.20 -2.20
N SER A 82 -6.29 6.36 -1.17
CA SER A 82 -6.62 6.72 0.22
C SER A 82 -5.41 7.02 1.11
N MET A 83 -4.20 6.61 0.72
CA MET A 83 -3.00 6.78 1.53
C MET A 83 -2.62 8.25 1.74
N PRO A 84 -1.94 8.59 2.86
CA PRO A 84 -1.33 9.91 3.08
C PRO A 84 -0.47 10.36 1.89
N ARG A 85 -0.54 11.64 1.51
CA ARG A 85 0.21 12.17 0.37
C ARG A 85 1.10 13.33 0.79
N GLY A 86 2.39 13.23 0.49
CA GLY A 86 3.33 14.36 0.55
C GLY A 86 3.47 15.06 -0.80
N ALA A 87 3.26 14.31 -1.89
CA ALA A 87 3.43 14.74 -3.27
C ALA A 87 2.28 14.26 -4.17
N ALA A 88 2.26 14.75 -5.41
CA ALA A 88 1.41 14.17 -6.45
C ALA A 88 1.79 12.68 -6.65
N VAL A 89 0.77 11.84 -6.81
CA VAL A 89 0.95 10.39 -6.97
C VAL A 89 0.73 9.97 -8.41
N VAL A 90 1.45 8.93 -8.83
CA VAL A 90 1.09 8.16 -10.03
C VAL A 90 -0.20 7.41 -9.74
N TYR A 91 -1.25 7.68 -10.51
CA TYR A 91 -2.56 7.05 -10.34
C TYR A 91 -2.57 5.63 -10.92
N PRO A 92 -3.49 4.75 -10.48
CA PRO A 92 -3.54 3.35 -10.95
C PRO A 92 -3.61 3.19 -12.47
N LYS A 93 -4.29 4.11 -13.17
CA LYS A 93 -4.36 4.09 -14.65
C LYS A 93 -2.97 4.17 -15.28
N ASP A 94 -2.12 5.04 -14.74
CA ASP A 94 -0.78 5.32 -15.27
C ASP A 94 0.21 4.29 -14.76
N ALA A 95 0.11 3.89 -13.49
CA ALA A 95 0.93 2.82 -12.92
C ALA A 95 0.79 1.53 -13.74
N GLY A 96 -0.44 1.10 -14.07
CA GLY A 96 -0.67 -0.08 -14.90
C GLY A 96 -0.02 0.03 -16.28
N GLN A 97 -0.07 1.21 -16.90
CA GLN A 97 0.61 1.46 -18.18
C GLN A 97 2.13 1.45 -18.04
N ILE A 98 2.69 2.11 -17.02
CA ILE A 98 4.13 2.11 -16.76
C ILE A 98 4.63 0.68 -16.59
N LEU A 99 3.98 -0.13 -15.76
CA LEU A 99 4.37 -1.52 -15.55
C LEU A 99 4.36 -2.33 -16.85
N ALA A 100 3.35 -2.13 -17.70
CA ALA A 100 3.23 -2.85 -18.96
C ALA A 100 4.27 -2.38 -20.00
N PHE A 101 4.43 -1.06 -20.18
CA PHE A 101 5.32 -0.50 -21.20
C PHE A 101 6.80 -0.58 -20.81
N ALA A 102 7.10 -0.47 -19.51
CA ALA A 102 8.43 -0.76 -18.99
C ALA A 102 8.70 -2.25 -18.87
N ASP A 103 7.77 -3.14 -19.27
CA ASP A 103 7.96 -4.60 -19.25
C ASP A 103 8.52 -5.08 -17.89
N ILE A 104 7.83 -4.72 -16.81
CA ILE A 104 8.21 -5.11 -15.44
C ILE A 104 7.83 -6.57 -15.23
N PHE A 105 8.80 -7.38 -14.78
CA PHE A 105 8.63 -8.82 -14.57
C PHE A 105 9.08 -9.25 -13.16
N PRO A 106 8.61 -10.41 -12.65
CA PRO A 106 9.06 -10.94 -11.36
C PRO A 106 10.57 -11.16 -11.32
N GLY A 107 11.24 -10.63 -10.31
CA GLY A 107 12.70 -10.67 -10.17
C GLY A 107 13.45 -9.51 -10.82
N ALA A 108 12.77 -8.59 -11.51
CA ALA A 108 13.43 -7.46 -12.15
C ALA A 108 14.13 -6.54 -11.13
N ARG A 109 15.24 -5.95 -11.57
CA ARG A 109 16.02 -4.92 -10.88
C ARG A 109 15.66 -3.57 -11.47
N VAL A 110 14.95 -2.75 -10.70
CA VAL A 110 14.36 -1.48 -11.15
C VAL A 110 14.94 -0.34 -10.34
N VAL A 111 15.27 0.76 -11.02
CA VAL A 111 15.57 2.04 -10.38
C VAL A 111 14.40 2.98 -10.62
N GLU A 112 13.94 3.70 -9.59
CA GLU A 112 12.98 4.79 -9.75
C GLU A 112 13.49 6.12 -9.16
N ALA A 113 13.18 7.25 -9.80
CA ALA A 113 13.34 8.57 -9.21
C ALA A 113 12.30 9.58 -9.76
N GLY A 114 11.50 10.27 -8.94
CA GLY A 114 11.41 10.28 -7.48
C GLY A 114 10.36 9.32 -6.89
N VAL A 115 10.44 9.05 -5.58
CA VAL A 115 9.52 8.14 -4.87
C VAL A 115 8.15 8.79 -4.61
N GLY A 116 8.14 10.10 -4.32
CA GLY A 116 6.92 10.83 -3.98
C GLY A 116 6.22 10.27 -2.75
N SER A 117 4.97 9.82 -2.88
CA SER A 117 4.22 9.22 -1.75
C SER A 117 4.23 7.68 -1.74
N GLY A 118 5.07 7.04 -2.58
CA GLY A 118 5.21 5.58 -2.63
C GLY A 118 4.14 4.84 -3.46
N SER A 119 3.38 5.56 -4.29
CA SER A 119 2.30 4.97 -5.11
C SER A 119 2.86 3.99 -6.14
N LEU A 120 3.73 4.48 -7.02
CA LEU A 120 4.34 3.66 -8.07
C LEU A 120 5.23 2.57 -7.47
N SER A 121 6.00 2.90 -6.44
CA SER A 121 6.85 1.96 -5.69
C SER A 121 6.03 0.75 -5.21
N SER A 122 4.82 0.96 -4.71
CA SER A 122 3.94 -0.13 -4.26
C SER A 122 3.51 -1.06 -5.40
N PHE A 123 3.28 -0.53 -6.61
CA PHE A 123 3.00 -1.35 -7.79
C PHE A 123 4.23 -2.10 -8.27
N LEU A 124 5.39 -1.44 -8.34
CA LEU A 124 6.65 -2.04 -8.75
C LEU A 124 7.04 -3.19 -7.83
N LEU A 125 7.05 -2.97 -6.51
CA LEU A 125 7.34 -3.99 -5.51
C LEU A 125 6.41 -5.21 -5.64
N ARG A 126 5.12 -4.97 -5.88
CA ARG A 126 4.16 -6.07 -6.10
C ARG A 126 4.44 -6.86 -7.36
N ALA A 127 4.94 -6.23 -8.42
CA ALA A 127 5.22 -6.87 -9.71
C ALA A 127 6.55 -7.62 -9.72
N ILE A 128 7.61 -7.02 -9.15
CA ILE A 128 8.93 -7.64 -9.08
C ILE A 128 9.00 -8.74 -8.00
N GLY A 129 8.20 -8.62 -6.94
CA GLY A 129 8.18 -9.58 -5.83
C GLY A 129 9.47 -9.58 -4.99
N ASP A 130 9.53 -10.48 -4.01
CA ASP A 130 10.59 -10.51 -2.99
C ASP A 130 11.99 -10.85 -3.54
N SER A 131 12.06 -11.48 -4.71
CA SER A 131 13.32 -11.84 -5.37
C SER A 131 13.85 -10.76 -6.31
N GLY A 132 13.09 -9.68 -6.53
CA GLY A 132 13.53 -8.55 -7.34
C GLY A 132 14.30 -7.51 -6.54
N MET A 133 14.49 -6.35 -7.14
CA MET A 133 15.05 -5.18 -6.48
C MET A 133 14.36 -3.92 -7.01
N LEU A 134 13.92 -3.05 -6.11
CA LEU A 134 13.56 -1.68 -6.41
C LEU A 134 14.49 -0.77 -5.60
N HIS A 135 15.33 -0.01 -6.29
CA HIS A 135 16.10 1.06 -5.67
C HIS A 135 15.47 2.40 -6.02
N SER A 136 14.84 3.01 -5.03
CA SER A 136 14.17 4.29 -5.20
C SER A 136 15.02 5.43 -4.64
N TYR A 137 15.09 6.53 -5.39
CA TYR A 137 15.79 7.75 -4.98
C TYR A 137 14.79 8.88 -4.73
N GLU A 138 14.89 9.56 -3.60
CA GLU A 138 14.08 10.74 -3.29
C GLU A 138 14.93 11.81 -2.63
N ARG A 139 14.87 13.03 -3.16
CA ARG A 139 15.69 14.14 -2.68
C ARG A 139 15.19 14.71 -1.36
N ARG A 140 13.89 14.56 -1.11
CA ARG A 140 13.18 15.14 0.03
C ARG A 140 12.96 14.10 1.12
N GLU A 141 13.65 14.26 2.25
CA GLU A 141 13.53 13.38 3.40
C GLU A 141 12.07 13.25 3.90
N ASP A 142 11.31 14.34 3.91
CA ASP A 142 9.90 14.32 4.31
C ASP A 142 9.01 13.47 3.38
N PHE A 143 9.34 13.44 2.08
CA PHE A 143 8.65 12.58 1.11
C PHE A 143 9.08 11.13 1.24
N ALA A 144 10.38 10.88 1.46
CA ALA A 144 10.92 9.55 1.70
C ALA A 144 10.25 8.88 2.91
N GLU A 145 10.08 9.60 4.02
CA GLU A 145 9.40 9.08 5.22
C GLU A 145 7.92 8.79 4.98
N ILE A 146 7.20 9.65 4.25
CA ILE A 146 5.80 9.40 3.87
C ILE A 146 5.69 8.16 2.99
N ALA A 147 6.54 8.06 1.96
CA ALA A 147 6.56 6.91 1.08
C ALA A 147 6.86 5.61 1.83
N LYS A 148 7.87 5.63 2.71
CA LYS A 148 8.23 4.48 3.55
C LYS A 148 7.05 4.03 4.41
N GLY A 149 6.43 4.95 5.14
CA GLY A 149 5.26 4.66 5.95
C GLY A 149 4.09 4.11 5.13
N ASN A 150 3.89 4.57 3.90
CA ASN A 150 2.83 4.07 3.02
C ASN A 150 3.11 2.69 2.45
N VAL A 151 4.32 2.46 1.94
CA VAL A 151 4.74 1.16 1.39
C VAL A 151 4.71 0.10 2.49
N GLU A 152 5.33 0.39 3.63
CA GLU A 152 5.36 -0.55 4.75
C GLU A 152 3.97 -0.84 5.31
N ARG A 153 3.08 0.16 5.39
CA ARG A 153 1.69 -0.08 5.81
C ARG A 153 0.94 -1.01 4.86
N TYR A 154 1.15 -0.90 3.55
CA TYR A 154 0.50 -1.77 2.56
C TYR A 154 1.03 -3.21 2.60
N PHE A 155 2.35 -3.38 2.75
CA PHE A 155 3.00 -4.69 2.80
C PHE A 155 3.01 -5.31 4.20
N GLY A 156 2.68 -4.55 5.23
CA GLY A 156 2.67 -4.98 6.62
C GLY A 156 4.03 -4.97 7.32
N GLY A 157 5.00 -4.25 6.76
CA GLY A 157 6.36 -4.10 7.23
C GLY A 157 7.33 -3.74 6.09
N PRO A 158 8.65 -3.68 6.37
CA PRO A 158 9.68 -3.47 5.35
C PRO A 158 9.60 -4.52 4.24
N HIS A 159 9.76 -4.10 2.99
CA HIS A 159 9.79 -5.01 1.84
C HIS A 159 11.25 -5.38 1.52
N PRO A 160 11.61 -6.68 1.41
CA PRO A 160 13.01 -7.11 1.27
C PRO A 160 13.64 -6.67 -0.06
N ALA A 161 12.83 -6.56 -1.12
CA ALA A 161 13.29 -6.06 -2.42
C ALA A 161 13.43 -4.53 -2.49
N TRP A 162 13.11 -3.77 -1.44
CA TRP A 162 13.08 -2.31 -1.51
C TRP A 162 14.27 -1.65 -0.82
N GLN A 163 14.96 -0.78 -1.56
CA GLN A 163 15.96 0.14 -1.05
C GLN A 163 15.52 1.57 -1.34
N LEU A 164 15.56 2.42 -0.31
CA LEU A 164 15.21 3.83 -0.43
C LEU A 164 16.43 4.68 -0.05
N THR A 165 16.93 5.47 -0.99
CA THR A 165 18.04 6.39 -0.78
C THR A 165 17.54 7.83 -0.77
N VAL A 166 17.81 8.55 0.32
CA VAL A 166 17.53 9.98 0.42
C VAL A 166 18.69 10.74 -0.22
N GLY A 167 18.47 11.32 -1.38
CA GLY A 167 19.50 11.99 -2.16
C GLY A 167 19.12 12.19 -3.62
N ASP A 168 19.95 12.94 -4.34
CA ASP A 168 19.81 13.08 -5.79
C ASP A 168 20.27 11.80 -6.49
N LEU A 169 19.49 11.28 -7.44
CA LEU A 169 19.86 10.10 -8.22
C LEU A 169 21.18 10.32 -8.96
N GLN A 170 21.44 11.53 -9.49
CA GLN A 170 22.65 11.81 -10.26
C GLN A 170 23.93 11.60 -9.44
N ASP A 171 23.86 11.89 -8.14
CA ASP A 171 25.00 11.80 -7.23
C ASP A 171 25.11 10.44 -6.53
N ASN A 172 24.01 9.68 -6.46
CA ASN A 172 23.91 8.48 -5.64
C ASN A 172 23.67 7.18 -6.45
N LEU A 173 23.50 7.27 -7.77
CA LEU A 173 23.34 6.09 -8.62
C LEU A 173 24.63 5.27 -8.61
N SER A 174 24.54 4.06 -8.06
CA SER A 174 25.65 3.10 -8.00
C SER A 174 25.30 1.74 -8.60
N ASP A 175 24.03 1.52 -8.98
CA ASP A 175 23.57 0.30 -9.62
C ASP A 175 24.04 0.24 -11.08
N THR A 176 24.68 -0.86 -11.45
CA THR A 176 25.23 -1.08 -12.80
C THR A 176 24.54 -2.20 -13.58
N ASP A 177 23.79 -3.05 -12.88
CA ASP A 177 23.03 -4.17 -13.46
C ASP A 177 21.54 -3.95 -13.17
N VAL A 178 20.90 -3.10 -13.98
CA VAL A 178 19.51 -2.68 -13.83
C VAL A 178 18.75 -3.06 -15.09
N ASP A 179 17.59 -3.68 -14.91
CA ASP A 179 16.72 -4.06 -16.01
C ASP A 179 15.94 -2.87 -16.56
N ARG A 180 15.43 -2.00 -15.66
CA ARG A 180 14.52 -0.88 -15.99
C ARG A 180 14.80 0.34 -15.12
N VAL A 181 14.65 1.52 -15.70
CA VAL A 181 14.73 2.81 -15.00
C VAL A 181 13.43 3.56 -15.24
N ILE A 182 12.83 4.09 -14.17
CA ILE A 182 11.57 4.85 -14.19
C ILE A 182 11.74 6.24 -13.59
#